data_AF-A0A257JTB5-F1
#
_entry.id   AF-A0A257JTB5-F1
#
_cell.length_a   1.000
_cell.length_b   1.000
_cell.length_c   1.000
_cell.angle_alpha   90.00
_cell.angle_beta   90.00
_cell.angle_gamma   90.00
#
_symmetry.space_group_name_H-M   'P 1'
#
loop_
_entity.id
_entity.type
_entity.pdbx_description
1 polymer ?
#
loop_
_entity_poly.entity_id
_entity_poly.type
_entity_poly.pdbx_seq_one_letter_code
_entity_poly.pdbx_strand_id
1 'polypeptide(L)'
;MHISRLDIYIFRLTLFGILVAAGGVCLSIILVDIVEQLRNVSGLANANTLTALRFTLMRTPGILELALPFAVLVGSIVTFMRLARSSEIVAMRASGVSTWRFLSPVAVLAALVGLFAIFILGPSAARLNLAYENQLEALSAVATTKTGEGGRTMMWIKDRGPDLQLTVSAEAGSAGQYSNVTLLAFSNKDSRFIARYDAKTATRTQQAWTLFNGVKSSIGAQASPFETLTFPILKGRLDDSQKNKDATARAMSIWDLPRAARDAEAAGGSPQRYWLQFHRKLALPIALLSMAMIAAVLSLSGDRFGQRAIMAAAAIAAGLVVYFVNDISGALATAGYAPSWIAAWCPPLAALFIALATVSYREDG
;
A
#
# COMPACT_ATOMS: atom_id res chain seq x y z
N MET A 1 15.91 -16.05 -30.45
CA MET A 1 15.94 -14.59 -30.25
C MET A 1 17.37 -14.19 -29.91
N HIS A 2 18.19 -13.82 -30.91
CA HIS A 2 19.58 -13.43 -30.65
C HIS A 2 19.60 -12.05 -29.97
N ILE A 3 20.12 -12.01 -28.75
CA ILE A 3 20.36 -10.76 -28.00
C ILE A 3 21.47 -10.01 -28.72
N SER A 4 21.13 -8.85 -29.29
CA SER A 4 22.08 -7.99 -30.01
C SER A 4 22.86 -7.12 -29.03
N ARG A 5 24.03 -6.61 -29.46
CA ARG A 5 24.78 -5.58 -28.72
C ARG A 5 23.94 -4.33 -28.48
N LEU A 6 23.03 -4.02 -29.42
CA LEU A 6 22.09 -2.90 -29.31
C LEU A 6 21.12 -3.08 -28.14
N ASP A 7 20.56 -4.28 -28.00
CA ASP A 7 19.60 -4.61 -26.94
C ASP A 7 20.27 -4.47 -25.56
N ILE A 8 21.49 -4.99 -25.40
CA ILE A 8 22.27 -4.88 -24.15
C ILE A 8 22.60 -3.43 -23.83
N TYR A 9 22.97 -2.64 -24.83
CA TYR A 9 23.31 -1.23 -24.66
C TYR A 9 22.10 -0.43 -24.14
N ILE A 10 20.93 -0.57 -24.78
CA ILE A 10 19.70 0.11 -24.35
C ILE A 10 19.26 -0.38 -22.98
N PHE A 11 19.35 -1.69 -22.74
CA PHE A 11 19.01 -2.28 -21.43
C PHE A 11 19.84 -1.67 -20.30
N ARG A 12 21.18 -1.62 -20.46
CA ARG A 12 22.08 -1.05 -19.43
C ARG A 12 21.82 0.43 -19.21
N LEU A 13 21.60 1.18 -20.29
CA LEU A 13 21.31 2.59 -20.19
C LEU A 13 19.99 2.83 -19.44
N THR A 14 18.96 2.06 -19.77
CA THR A 14 17.65 2.15 -19.12
C THR A 14 17.74 1.75 -17.65
N LEU A 15 18.43 0.66 -17.34
CA LEU A 15 18.64 0.23 -15.96
C LEU A 15 19.33 1.30 -15.13
N PHE A 16 20.39 1.91 -15.66
CA PHE A 16 21.08 3.02 -15.00
C PHE A 16 20.14 4.22 -14.79
N GLY A 17 19.38 4.60 -15.83
CA GLY A 17 18.39 5.68 -15.73
C GLY A 17 17.33 5.42 -14.66
N ILE A 18 16.80 4.20 -14.58
CA ILE A 18 15.82 3.78 -13.57
C ILE A 18 16.42 3.83 -12.17
N LEU A 19 17.65 3.34 -11.98
CA LEU A 19 18.32 3.35 -10.68
C LEU A 19 18.58 4.78 -10.19
N VAL A 20 19.04 5.67 -11.07
CA VAL A 20 19.23 7.09 -10.73
C VAL A 20 17.91 7.77 -10.40
N ALA A 21 16.86 7.53 -11.19
CA ALA A 21 15.54 8.09 -10.94
C ALA A 21 14.92 7.55 -9.63
N ALA A 22 15.03 6.24 -9.39
CA ALA A 22 14.59 5.61 -8.15
C ALA A 22 15.34 6.18 -6.95
N GLY A 23 16.66 6.32 -7.03
CA GLY A 23 17.49 6.92 -5.99
C GLY A 23 17.08 8.37 -5.69
N GLY A 24 16.87 9.18 -6.71
CA GLY A 24 16.42 10.58 -6.56
C GLY A 24 15.06 10.70 -5.88
N VAL A 25 14.05 9.97 -6.39
CA VAL A 25 12.69 9.99 -5.82
C VAL A 25 12.67 9.41 -4.40
N CYS A 26 13.34 8.28 -4.18
CA CYS A 26 13.41 7.68 -2.85
C CYS A 26 14.11 8.60 -1.86
N LEU A 27 15.21 9.25 -2.24
CA LEU A 27 15.91 10.20 -1.37
C LEU A 27 14.97 11.33 -0.95
N SER A 28 14.22 11.91 -1.89
CA SER A 28 13.24 12.96 -1.56
C SER A 28 12.18 12.49 -0.56
N ILE A 29 11.63 11.29 -0.75
CA ILE A 29 10.60 10.74 0.14
C ILE A 29 11.20 10.39 1.51
N ILE A 30 12.40 9.79 1.55
CA ILE A 30 13.12 9.42 2.77
C ILE A 30 13.41 10.64 3.63
N LEU A 31 13.81 11.77 3.02
CA LEU A 31 14.06 13.01 3.78
C LEU A 31 12.79 13.50 4.49
N VAL A 32 11.64 13.44 3.81
CA VAL A 32 10.35 13.80 4.41
C VAL A 32 9.95 12.80 5.51
N ASP A 33 10.13 11.49 5.26
CA ASP A 33 9.80 10.44 6.22
C ASP A 33 10.65 10.55 7.50
N ILE A 34 11.95 10.87 7.39
CA ILE A 34 12.80 11.10 8.58
C ILE A 34 12.23 12.21 9.47
N VAL A 35 11.81 13.33 8.88
CA VAL A 35 11.22 14.45 9.64
C VAL A 35 9.92 14.00 10.33
N GLU A 36 9.10 13.22 9.64
CA GLU A 36 7.89 12.64 10.23
C GLU A 36 8.21 11.65 11.36
N GLN A 37 9.19 10.76 11.18
CA GLN A 37 9.61 9.83 12.23
C GLN A 37 10.20 10.56 13.43
N LEU A 38 10.99 11.61 13.24
CA LEU A 38 11.51 12.41 14.35
C LEU A 38 10.39 13.02 15.18
N ARG A 39 9.33 13.52 14.54
CA ARG A 39 8.14 14.04 15.23
C ARG A 39 7.35 12.95 15.95
N ASN A 40 7.25 11.75 15.37
CA ASN A 40 6.54 10.63 16.01
C ASN A 40 7.31 10.07 17.20
N VAL A 41 8.65 10.12 17.14
CA VAL A 41 9.58 9.56 18.13
C VAL A 41 9.83 10.54 19.28
N SER A 42 9.74 11.86 19.07
CA SER A 42 10.05 12.87 20.08
C SER A 42 9.19 12.82 21.36
N GLY A 43 8.04 12.15 21.33
CA GLY A 43 7.16 11.96 22.50
C GLY A 43 7.36 10.64 23.25
N LEU A 44 8.24 9.75 22.77
CA LEU A 44 8.43 8.40 23.33
C LEU A 44 9.68 8.37 24.22
N ALA A 45 9.56 7.77 25.41
CA ALA A 45 10.70 7.56 26.30
C ALA A 45 11.77 6.66 25.63
N ASN A 46 13.06 7.02 25.76
CA ASN A 46 14.22 6.34 25.17
C ASN A 46 14.32 6.39 23.62
N ALA A 47 13.59 7.28 22.98
CA ALA A 47 13.53 7.34 21.52
C ALA A 47 14.51 8.43 21.02
N ASN A 48 15.63 7.99 20.43
CA ASN A 48 16.73 8.87 19.98
C ASN A 48 16.64 9.13 18.46
N THR A 49 17.40 10.10 17.94
CA THR A 49 17.53 10.37 16.49
C THR A 49 17.87 9.11 15.69
N LEU A 50 18.68 8.22 16.29
CA LEU A 50 19.03 6.93 15.71
C LEU A 50 17.83 5.98 15.53
N THR A 51 16.83 6.05 16.42
CA THR A 51 15.59 5.27 16.32
C THR A 51 14.75 5.75 15.13
N ALA A 52 14.62 7.06 14.95
CA ALA A 52 13.93 7.63 13.79
C ALA A 52 14.60 7.25 12.46
N LEU A 53 15.94 7.27 12.43
CA LEU A 53 16.70 6.81 11.26
C LEU A 53 16.46 5.31 10.97
N ARG A 54 16.51 4.47 12.01
CA ARG A 54 16.26 3.02 11.89
C ARG A 54 14.85 2.74 11.35
N PHE A 55 13.84 3.46 11.85
CA PHE A 55 12.47 3.35 11.40
C PHE A 55 12.30 3.74 9.92
N THR A 56 12.93 4.83 9.53
CA THR A 56 12.95 5.26 8.12
C THR A 56 13.60 4.19 7.22
N LEU A 57 14.72 3.60 7.65
CA LEU A 57 15.39 2.52 6.91
C LEU A 57 14.52 1.27 6.77
N MET A 58 13.71 0.93 7.78
CA MET A 58 12.75 -0.17 7.70
C MET A 58 11.64 0.09 6.69
N ARG A 59 11.18 1.34 6.55
CA ARG A 59 10.15 1.73 5.56
C ARG A 59 10.69 1.89 4.14
N THR A 60 12.01 1.96 3.97
CA THR A 60 12.67 2.27 2.69
C THR A 60 12.29 1.31 1.56
N PRO A 61 12.20 -0.03 1.74
CA PRO A 61 11.78 -0.90 0.64
C PRO A 61 10.33 -0.65 0.20
N GLY A 62 9.44 -0.27 1.11
CA GLY A 62 8.07 0.13 0.76
C GLY A 62 8.02 1.47 0.02
N ILE A 63 8.87 2.42 0.40
CA ILE A 63 9.05 3.69 -0.33
C ILE A 63 9.57 3.41 -1.75
N LEU A 64 10.53 2.50 -1.89
CA LEU A 64 11.07 2.10 -3.18
C LEU A 64 9.98 1.47 -4.06
N GLU A 65 9.15 0.57 -3.50
CA GLU A 65 8.03 -0.04 -4.22
C GLU A 65 7.04 1.02 -4.75
N LEU A 66 6.73 2.03 -3.94
CA LEU A 66 5.87 3.15 -4.33
C LEU A 66 6.50 4.02 -5.42
N ALA A 67 7.82 4.19 -5.41
CA ALA A 67 8.55 5.03 -6.37
C ALA A 67 8.74 4.37 -7.74
N LEU A 68 8.60 3.04 -7.87
CA LEU A 68 8.93 2.31 -9.10
C LEU A 68 8.23 2.82 -10.37
N PRO A 69 6.91 3.08 -10.41
CA PRO A 69 6.26 3.56 -11.63
C PRO A 69 6.87 4.85 -12.17
N PHE A 70 7.16 5.79 -11.26
CA PHE A 70 7.78 7.06 -11.60
C PHE A 70 9.26 6.91 -11.96
N ALA A 71 9.99 6.04 -11.27
CA ALA A 71 11.38 5.74 -11.59
C ALA A 71 11.53 5.09 -12.98
N VAL A 72 10.64 4.17 -13.32
CA VAL A 72 10.58 3.53 -14.65
C VAL A 72 10.22 4.55 -15.74
N LEU A 73 9.23 5.40 -15.49
CA LEU A 73 8.85 6.50 -16.39
C LEU A 73 10.04 7.42 -16.67
N VAL A 74 10.64 7.99 -15.62
CA VAL A 74 11.75 8.95 -15.73
C VAL A 74 12.99 8.29 -16.31
N GLY A 75 13.35 7.08 -15.87
CA GLY A 75 14.48 6.34 -16.41
C GLY A 75 14.33 6.04 -17.91
N SER A 76 13.11 5.71 -18.35
CA SER A 76 12.80 5.52 -19.77
C SER A 76 12.87 6.83 -20.55
N ILE A 77 12.34 7.94 -20.01
CA ILE A 77 12.45 9.29 -20.61
C ILE A 77 13.92 9.65 -20.82
N VAL A 78 14.75 9.54 -19.79
CA VAL A 78 16.19 9.87 -19.85
C VAL A 78 16.89 9.02 -20.91
N THR A 79 16.54 7.74 -20.99
CA THR A 79 17.07 6.81 -21.99
C THR A 79 16.74 7.28 -23.41
N PHE A 80 15.46 7.43 -23.74
CA PHE A 80 15.04 7.83 -25.09
C PHE A 80 15.52 9.23 -25.46
N MET A 81 15.51 10.17 -24.52
CA MET A 81 16.07 11.51 -24.74
C MET A 81 17.57 11.47 -25.05
N ARG A 82 18.34 10.62 -24.36
CA ARG A 82 19.77 10.47 -24.62
C ARG A 82 20.01 9.90 -26.02
N LEU A 83 19.34 8.80 -26.38
CA LEU A 83 19.47 8.22 -27.73
C LEU A 83 19.02 9.22 -28.82
N ALA A 84 17.97 10.00 -28.58
CA ALA A 84 17.49 11.01 -29.52
C ALA A 84 18.48 12.19 -29.64
N ARG A 85 19.17 12.54 -28.55
CA ARG A 85 20.18 13.62 -28.54
C ARG A 85 21.46 13.24 -29.25
N SER A 86 21.90 11.98 -29.15
CA SER A 86 23.07 11.47 -29.88
C SER A 86 22.76 11.02 -31.31
N SER A 87 21.55 11.27 -31.82
CA SER A 87 21.08 10.83 -33.14
C SER A 87 21.14 9.30 -33.34
N GLU A 88 21.26 8.52 -32.26
CA GLU A 88 21.31 7.06 -32.30
C GLU A 88 19.98 6.47 -32.81
N ILE A 89 18.84 7.08 -32.47
CA ILE A 89 17.52 6.65 -32.95
C ILE A 89 17.39 6.82 -34.46
N VAL A 90 17.83 7.96 -34.98
CA VAL A 90 17.80 8.26 -36.41
C VAL A 90 18.73 7.30 -37.16
N ALA A 91 19.95 7.06 -36.64
CA ALA A 91 20.89 6.12 -37.23
C ALA A 91 20.36 4.67 -37.24
N MET A 92 19.71 4.23 -36.16
CA MET A 92 19.07 2.91 -36.09
C MET A 92 17.95 2.78 -37.14
N ARG A 93 17.05 3.77 -37.23
CA ARG A 93 15.96 3.75 -38.22
C ARG A 93 16.50 3.79 -39.66
N ALA A 94 17.52 4.59 -39.93
CA ALA A 94 18.17 4.65 -41.24
C ALA A 94 18.84 3.32 -41.63
N SER A 95 19.22 2.50 -40.64
CA SER A 95 19.77 1.15 -40.85
C SER A 95 18.69 0.07 -40.97
N GLY A 96 17.41 0.43 -41.09
CA GLY A 96 16.29 -0.50 -41.20
C GLY A 96 15.88 -1.16 -39.88
N VAL A 97 16.33 -0.65 -38.73
CA VAL A 97 15.92 -1.19 -37.43
C VAL A 97 14.52 -0.68 -37.07
N SER A 98 13.58 -1.61 -36.93
CA SER A 98 12.19 -1.35 -36.49
C SER A 98 12.13 -0.69 -35.11
N THR A 99 11.09 0.12 -34.88
CA THR A 99 10.83 0.79 -33.59
C THR A 99 10.66 -0.21 -32.46
N TRP A 100 9.93 -1.30 -32.73
CA TRP A 100 9.75 -2.40 -31.78
C TRP A 100 11.06 -2.99 -31.27
N ARG A 101 12.11 -2.99 -32.10
CA ARG A 101 13.40 -3.58 -31.71
C ARG A 101 14.05 -2.82 -30.56
N PHE A 102 14.11 -1.49 -30.62
CA PHE A 102 14.73 -0.70 -29.56
C PHE A 102 13.78 -0.37 -28.40
N LEU A 103 12.46 -0.55 -28.54
CA LEU A 103 11.50 -0.53 -27.43
C LEU A 103 11.55 -1.81 -26.58
N SER A 104 11.83 -2.96 -27.20
CA SER A 104 11.80 -4.26 -26.52
C SER A 104 12.70 -4.37 -25.28
N PRO A 105 13.95 -3.87 -25.22
CA PRO A 105 14.79 -4.00 -24.03
C PRO A 105 14.24 -3.18 -22.86
N VAL A 106 13.63 -2.03 -23.15
CA VAL A 106 12.98 -1.16 -22.16
C VAL A 106 11.73 -1.84 -21.61
N ALA A 107 10.90 -2.41 -22.47
CA ALA A 107 9.70 -3.15 -22.11
C ALA A 107 10.02 -4.39 -21.24
N VAL A 108 11.01 -5.19 -21.65
CA VAL A 108 11.49 -6.35 -20.90
C VAL A 108 12.01 -5.92 -19.53
N LEU A 109 12.80 -4.84 -19.47
CA LEU A 109 13.30 -4.33 -18.20
C LEU A 109 12.18 -3.87 -17.27
N ALA A 110 11.18 -3.14 -17.77
CA ALA A 110 10.03 -2.71 -16.98
C ALA A 110 9.25 -3.90 -16.38
N ALA A 111 9.04 -4.95 -17.18
CA ALA A 111 8.42 -6.19 -16.71
C ALA A 111 9.29 -6.90 -15.65
N LEU A 112 10.61 -7.01 -15.87
CA LEU A 112 11.55 -7.61 -14.93
C LEU A 112 11.60 -6.85 -13.59
N VAL A 113 11.60 -5.52 -13.62
CA VAL A 113 11.53 -4.68 -12.41
C VAL A 113 10.22 -4.92 -11.67
N GLY A 114 9.10 -5.07 -12.39
CA GLY A 114 7.80 -5.39 -11.79
C GLY A 114 7.77 -6.77 -11.13
N LEU A 115 8.34 -7.79 -11.78
CA LEU A 115 8.48 -9.13 -11.20
C LEU A 115 9.41 -9.11 -9.98
N PHE A 116 10.55 -8.41 -10.07
CA PHE A 116 11.44 -8.18 -8.94
C PHE A 116 10.70 -7.53 -7.76
N ALA A 117 9.83 -6.55 -8.05
CA ALA A 117 9.03 -5.90 -7.04
C ALA A 117 8.07 -6.86 -6.34
N ILE A 118 7.41 -7.77 -7.08
CA ILE A 118 6.49 -8.76 -6.51
C ILE A 118 7.23 -9.81 -5.67
N PHE A 119 8.32 -10.37 -6.19
CA PHE A 119 8.96 -11.54 -5.58
C PHE A 119 9.98 -11.19 -4.50
N ILE A 120 10.61 -10.01 -4.57
CA ILE A 120 11.72 -9.63 -3.69
C ILE A 120 11.36 -8.38 -2.90
N LEU A 121 10.98 -7.29 -3.58
CA LEU A 121 10.77 -6.01 -2.89
C LEU A 121 9.55 -6.02 -1.97
N GLY A 122 8.41 -6.53 -2.43
CA GLY A 122 7.16 -6.58 -1.66
C GLY A 122 7.30 -7.43 -0.38
N PRO A 123 7.80 -8.67 -0.44
CA PRO A 123 8.05 -9.48 0.76
C PRO A 123 9.07 -8.85 1.71
N SER A 124 10.12 -8.19 1.20
CA SER A 124 11.10 -7.51 2.06
C SER A 124 10.51 -6.27 2.74
N ALA A 125 9.71 -5.47 2.01
CA ALA A 125 8.96 -4.34 2.56
C ALA A 125 8.00 -4.78 3.65
N ALA A 126 7.24 -5.86 3.42
CA ALA A 126 6.30 -6.39 4.42
C ALA A 126 7.00 -6.86 5.70
N ARG A 127 8.12 -7.59 5.58
CA ARG A 127 8.89 -8.06 6.74
C ARG A 127 9.43 -6.90 7.56
N LEU A 128 9.99 -5.87 6.92
CA LEU A 128 10.53 -4.72 7.63
C LEU A 128 9.43 -3.83 8.21
N ASN A 129 8.29 -3.70 7.55
CA ASN A 129 7.15 -2.97 8.09
C ASN A 129 6.59 -3.65 9.34
N LEU A 130 6.50 -4.98 9.37
CA LEU A 130 6.12 -5.71 10.58
C LEU A 130 7.14 -5.51 11.71
N ALA A 131 8.43 -5.51 11.40
CA ALA A 131 9.46 -5.22 12.39
C ALA A 131 9.37 -3.79 12.93
N TYR A 132 9.03 -2.82 12.07
CA TYR A 132 8.74 -1.44 12.45
C TYR A 132 7.53 -1.34 13.38
N GLU A 133 6.40 -1.95 13.01
CA GLU A 133 5.17 -1.96 13.83
C GLU A 133 5.42 -2.55 15.22
N ASN A 134 6.10 -3.70 15.30
CA ASN A 134 6.42 -4.35 16.57
C ASN A 134 7.34 -3.49 17.46
N GLN A 135 8.31 -2.77 16.88
CA GLN A 135 9.21 -1.90 17.63
C GLN A 135 8.53 -0.63 18.10
N LEU A 136 7.64 -0.06 17.27
CA LEU A 136 6.85 1.10 17.64
C LEU A 136 5.90 0.76 18.80
N GLU A 137 5.23 -0.39 18.75
CA GLU A 137 4.35 -0.87 19.82
C GLU A 137 5.11 -1.12 21.13
N ALA A 138 6.30 -1.73 21.07
CA ALA A 138 7.14 -1.93 22.25
C ALA A 138 7.55 -0.60 22.92
N LEU A 139 7.88 0.43 22.13
CA LEU A 139 8.25 1.74 22.65
C LEU A 139 7.05 2.52 23.21
N SER A 140 5.88 2.42 22.56
CA SER A 140 4.67 3.08 23.04
C SER A 140 4.11 2.43 24.31
N ALA A 141 4.18 1.10 24.43
CA ALA A 141 3.81 0.38 25.65
C ALA A 141 4.66 0.83 26.86
N VAL A 142 5.98 0.96 26.67
CA VAL A 142 6.89 1.45 27.72
C VAL A 142 6.61 2.92 28.07
N ALA A 143 6.27 3.76 27.08
CA ALA A 143 5.87 5.14 27.33
C ALA A 143 4.60 5.22 28.20
N THR A 144 3.57 4.42 27.88
CA THR A 144 2.32 4.37 28.67
C THR A 144 2.51 3.87 30.10
N THR A 145 3.59 3.13 30.39
CA THR A 145 3.89 2.65 31.74
C THR A 145 4.57 3.72 32.61
N LYS A 146 5.15 4.78 32.01
CA LYS A 146 5.90 5.83 32.72
C LYS A 146 5.15 7.16 32.85
N THR A 147 4.17 7.45 31.99
CA THR A 147 3.27 8.60 32.14
C THR A 147 1.98 8.18 32.84
N GLY A 148 2.03 8.15 34.16
CA GLY A 148 0.88 7.87 35.05
C GLY A 148 -0.23 8.94 35.05
N GLU A 149 -0.33 9.81 34.06
CA GLU A 149 -1.38 10.83 34.01
C GLU A 149 -1.92 11.07 32.59
N GLY A 150 -3.19 10.69 32.37
CA GLY A 150 -4.10 11.44 31.48
C GLY A 150 -4.39 10.92 30.07
N GLY A 151 -3.68 9.93 29.55
CA GLY A 151 -3.93 9.38 28.21
C GLY A 151 -4.86 8.16 28.20
N ARG A 152 -6.17 8.35 28.32
CA ARG A 152 -7.17 7.26 28.24
C ARG A 152 -7.26 6.72 26.81
N THR A 153 -6.47 5.70 26.47
CA THR A 153 -6.58 5.02 25.16
C THR A 153 -7.84 4.15 25.15
N MET A 154 -8.92 4.70 24.63
CA MET A 154 -10.18 3.99 24.44
C MET A 154 -10.04 3.03 23.25
N MET A 155 -9.94 1.72 23.53
CA MET A 155 -9.73 0.71 22.51
C MET A 155 -11.06 0.18 21.99
N TRP A 156 -11.28 0.23 20.67
CA TRP A 156 -12.46 -0.35 20.02
C TRP A 156 -12.12 -1.68 19.35
N ILE A 157 -12.76 -2.76 19.78
CA ILE A 157 -12.61 -4.10 19.22
C ILE A 157 -13.94 -4.53 18.64
N LYS A 158 -13.97 -4.87 17.35
CA LYS A 158 -15.13 -5.50 16.72
C LYS A 158 -14.84 -6.99 16.59
N ASP A 159 -15.70 -7.79 17.18
CA ASP A 159 -15.60 -9.24 17.23
C ASP A 159 -16.88 -9.84 16.65
N ARG A 160 -16.81 -10.85 15.78
CA ARG A 160 -17.99 -11.35 15.05
C ARG A 160 -18.02 -12.87 15.07
N GLY A 161 -19.07 -13.43 15.66
CA GLY A 161 -19.38 -14.86 15.66
C GLY A 161 -20.46 -15.23 14.66
N PRO A 162 -20.83 -16.52 14.58
CA PRO A 162 -21.87 -17.01 13.68
C PRO A 162 -23.21 -16.30 13.88
N ASP A 163 -23.61 -16.02 15.14
CA ASP A 163 -24.91 -15.41 15.45
C ASP A 163 -24.83 -13.99 16.04
N LEU A 164 -23.68 -13.56 16.55
CA LEU A 164 -23.51 -12.27 17.26
C LEU A 164 -22.36 -11.43 16.70
N GLN A 165 -22.56 -10.13 16.60
CA GLN A 165 -21.52 -9.13 16.41
C GLN A 165 -21.34 -8.34 17.71
N LEU A 166 -20.12 -8.33 18.24
CA LEU A 166 -19.72 -7.68 19.48
C LEU A 166 -18.85 -6.47 19.16
N THR A 167 -19.13 -5.33 19.77
CA THR A 167 -18.24 -4.16 19.76
C THR A 167 -17.85 -3.85 21.20
N VAL A 168 -16.58 -4.03 21.53
CA VAL A 168 -16.01 -3.79 22.86
C VAL A 168 -15.26 -2.46 22.85
N SER A 169 -15.61 -1.58 23.76
CA SER A 169 -14.84 -0.38 24.11
C SER A 169 -14.25 -0.62 25.49
N ALA A 170 -12.93 -0.52 25.64
CA ALA A 170 -12.26 -0.78 26.91
C ALA A 170 -11.06 0.15 27.13
N GLU A 171 -10.80 0.48 28.39
CA GLU A 171 -9.56 1.13 28.81
C GLU A 171 -8.55 0.05 29.20
N ALA A 172 -7.39 0.06 28.55
CA ALA A 172 -6.34 -0.94 28.81
C ALA A 172 -5.62 -0.62 30.13
N GLY A 173 -5.63 -1.58 31.06
CA GLY A 173 -4.84 -1.56 32.30
C GLY A 173 -3.57 -2.41 32.21
N SER A 174 -2.82 -2.48 33.30
CA SER A 174 -1.62 -3.33 33.40
C SER A 174 -2.01 -4.83 33.44
N ALA A 175 -1.19 -5.67 32.80
CA ALA A 175 -1.28 -7.14 32.86
C ALA A 175 -2.59 -7.79 32.36
N GLY A 176 -3.22 -7.26 31.30
CA GLY A 176 -4.38 -7.91 30.64
C GLY A 176 -5.71 -7.73 31.38
N GLN A 177 -5.75 -6.81 32.35
CA GLN A 177 -6.97 -6.28 32.94
C GLN A 177 -7.42 -5.03 32.18
N TYR A 178 -8.71 -4.91 31.98
CA TYR A 178 -9.36 -3.78 31.32
C TYR A 178 -10.35 -3.13 32.27
N SER A 179 -10.42 -1.80 32.27
CA SER A 179 -11.37 -1.02 33.06
C SER A 179 -12.41 -0.34 32.16
N ASN A 180 -13.58 -0.02 32.71
CA ASN A 180 -14.67 0.69 32.01
C ASN A 180 -15.02 0.04 30.67
N VAL A 181 -15.34 -1.26 30.70
CA VAL A 181 -15.60 -2.04 29.48
C VAL A 181 -17.06 -1.92 29.09
N THR A 182 -17.32 -1.38 27.91
CA THR A 182 -18.64 -1.36 27.28
C THR A 182 -18.66 -2.36 26.14
N LEU A 183 -19.53 -3.37 26.21
CA LEU A 183 -19.71 -4.37 25.17
C LEU A 183 -21.12 -4.25 24.57
N LEU A 184 -21.18 -3.96 23.26
CA LEU A 184 -22.42 -3.85 22.50
C LEU A 184 -22.60 -5.12 21.67
N ALA A 185 -23.71 -5.83 21.89
CA ALA A 185 -24.08 -7.03 21.16
C ALA A 185 -25.15 -6.73 20.11
N PHE A 186 -24.90 -7.14 18.88
CA PHE A 186 -25.79 -7.04 17.73
C PHE A 186 -26.05 -8.43 17.14
N SER A 187 -27.24 -8.64 16.58
CA SER A 187 -27.59 -9.86 15.84
C SER A 187 -26.91 -9.86 14.48
N ASN A 188 -26.23 -10.95 14.11
CA ASN A 188 -25.48 -11.03 12.86
C ASN A 188 -26.38 -11.04 11.61
N LYS A 189 -27.62 -11.52 11.72
CA LYS A 189 -28.56 -11.65 10.59
C LYS A 189 -29.17 -10.32 10.14
N ASP A 190 -29.54 -9.46 11.09
CA ASP A 190 -30.28 -8.21 10.81
C ASP A 190 -29.58 -6.95 11.32
N SER A 191 -28.36 -7.05 11.87
CA SER A 191 -27.65 -5.95 12.56
C SER A 191 -28.47 -5.27 13.68
N ARG A 192 -29.51 -5.94 14.20
CA ARG A 192 -30.35 -5.41 15.28
C ARG A 192 -29.58 -5.45 16.60
N PHE A 193 -29.65 -4.35 17.35
CA PHE A 193 -29.10 -4.28 18.69
C PHE A 193 -29.81 -5.27 19.62
N ILE A 194 -29.04 -6.09 20.34
CA ILE A 194 -29.54 -7.09 21.29
C ILE A 194 -29.44 -6.52 22.71
N ALA A 195 -28.22 -6.17 23.12
CA ALA A 195 -27.93 -5.75 24.49
C ALA A 195 -26.61 -4.99 24.58
N ARG A 196 -26.52 -4.13 25.61
CA ARG A 196 -25.31 -3.45 26.07
C ARG A 196 -24.92 -4.01 27.42
N TYR A 197 -23.63 -4.26 27.60
CA TYR A 197 -23.04 -4.76 28.83
C TYR A 197 -21.99 -3.74 29.28
N ASP A 198 -22.23 -3.09 30.41
CA ASP A 198 -21.29 -2.16 31.02
C ASP A 198 -20.65 -2.84 32.22
N ALA A 199 -19.33 -3.03 32.22
CA ALA A 199 -18.61 -3.68 33.31
C ALA A 199 -17.48 -2.80 33.84
N LYS A 200 -17.25 -2.87 35.16
CA LYS A 200 -16.18 -2.11 35.81
C LYS A 200 -14.80 -2.65 35.44
N THR A 201 -14.66 -3.98 35.40
CA THR A 201 -13.42 -4.66 35.06
C THR A 201 -13.66 -5.83 34.10
N ALA A 202 -12.70 -6.12 33.24
CA ALA A 202 -12.69 -7.32 32.42
C ALA A 202 -11.29 -7.92 32.34
N THR A 203 -11.22 -9.25 32.25
CA THR A 203 -9.98 -9.97 31.92
C THR A 203 -10.12 -10.63 30.56
N ARG A 204 -9.05 -10.57 29.78
CA ARG A 204 -8.99 -11.23 28.47
C ARG A 204 -8.05 -12.43 28.57
N THR A 205 -8.60 -13.64 28.43
CA THR A 205 -7.81 -14.87 28.23
C THR A 205 -7.62 -15.10 26.72
N GLN A 206 -6.80 -16.07 26.28
CA GLN A 206 -6.65 -16.37 24.84
C GLN A 206 -7.95 -16.84 24.15
N GLN A 207 -8.99 -17.22 24.91
CA GLN A 207 -10.21 -17.84 24.39
C GLN A 207 -11.50 -17.10 24.78
N ALA A 208 -11.48 -16.19 25.76
CA ALA A 208 -12.70 -15.52 26.24
C ALA A 208 -12.42 -14.15 26.89
N TRP A 209 -13.41 -13.26 26.78
CA TRP A 209 -13.57 -12.06 27.59
C TRP A 209 -14.40 -12.40 28.82
N THR A 210 -13.87 -12.17 30.02
CA THR A 210 -14.63 -12.32 31.26
C THR A 210 -14.84 -10.94 31.85
N LEU A 211 -16.10 -10.50 31.90
CA LEU A 211 -16.53 -9.23 32.47
C LEU A 211 -16.93 -9.46 33.92
N PHE A 212 -16.51 -8.58 34.82
CA PHE A 212 -16.83 -8.62 36.23
C PHE A 212 -17.64 -7.39 36.64
N ASN A 213 -18.63 -7.62 37.50
CA ASN A 213 -19.43 -6.58 38.15
C ASN A 213 -19.97 -5.56 37.15
N GLY A 214 -20.92 -6.00 36.34
CA GLY A 214 -21.50 -5.19 35.29
C GLY A 214 -23.03 -5.18 35.29
N VAL A 215 -23.57 -4.42 34.34
CA VAL A 215 -24.99 -4.23 34.14
C VAL A 215 -25.31 -4.56 32.68
N LYS A 216 -26.30 -5.43 32.48
CA LYS A 216 -26.84 -5.74 31.16
C LYS A 216 -28.09 -4.89 30.93
N SER A 217 -28.10 -4.15 29.83
CA SER A 217 -29.21 -3.33 29.37
C SER A 217 -29.68 -3.80 27.99
N SER A 218 -30.94 -4.21 27.85
CA SER A 218 -31.55 -4.58 26.56
C SER A 218 -32.76 -3.71 26.26
N ILE A 219 -33.09 -3.54 24.97
CA ILE A 219 -34.26 -2.77 24.56
C ILE A 219 -35.53 -3.44 25.12
N GLY A 220 -36.31 -2.70 25.90
CA GLY A 220 -37.58 -3.18 26.47
C GLY A 220 -37.47 -4.02 27.74
N ALA A 221 -36.28 -4.18 28.34
CA ALA A 221 -36.12 -4.85 29.63
C ALA A 221 -35.36 -3.97 30.64
N GLN A 222 -35.65 -4.15 31.93
CA GLN A 222 -34.98 -3.43 33.00
C GLN A 222 -33.52 -3.91 33.14
N ALA A 223 -32.63 -2.98 33.48
CA ALA A 223 -31.20 -3.26 33.60
C ALA A 223 -30.95 -4.33 34.68
N SER A 224 -30.34 -5.45 34.28
CA SER A 224 -30.07 -6.57 35.19
C SER A 224 -28.58 -6.60 35.56
N PRO A 225 -28.22 -6.53 36.86
CA PRO A 225 -26.84 -6.66 37.29
C PRO A 225 -26.33 -8.09 37.10
N PHE A 226 -25.03 -8.23 36.86
CA PHE A 226 -24.34 -9.52 36.80
C PHE A 226 -22.99 -9.44 37.52
N GLU A 227 -22.60 -10.52 38.20
CA GLU A 227 -21.30 -10.61 38.88
C GLU A 227 -20.20 -11.05 37.92
N THR A 228 -20.44 -12.04 37.07
CA THR A 228 -19.48 -12.53 36.09
C THR A 228 -20.18 -12.98 34.81
N LEU A 229 -19.71 -12.50 33.66
CA LEU A 229 -20.18 -12.94 32.34
C LEU A 229 -18.99 -13.23 31.44
N THR A 230 -18.97 -14.40 30.83
CA THR A 230 -17.91 -14.83 29.92
C THR A 230 -18.43 -14.85 28.49
N PHE A 231 -17.76 -14.13 27.60
CA PHE A 231 -17.99 -14.17 26.15
C PHE A 231 -16.80 -14.84 25.48
N PRO A 232 -16.99 -15.86 24.62
CA PRO A 232 -15.90 -16.43 23.85
C PRO A 232 -15.30 -15.39 22.90
N ILE A 233 -13.97 -15.34 22.80
CA ILE A 233 -13.25 -14.49 21.84
C ILE A 233 -13.40 -15.10 20.45
N LEU A 234 -13.91 -14.32 19.51
CA LEU A 234 -14.20 -14.74 18.14
C LEU A 234 -13.23 -14.11 17.14
N LYS A 235 -11.91 -14.23 17.40
CA LYS A 235 -10.82 -13.81 16.50
C LYS A 235 -10.77 -12.32 16.11
N GLY A 236 -11.46 -11.41 16.81
CA GLY A 236 -11.35 -9.97 16.57
C GLY A 236 -9.95 -9.40 16.83
N ARG A 237 -9.27 -8.97 15.76
CA ARG A 237 -8.03 -8.18 15.80
C ARG A 237 -8.38 -6.69 15.99
N LEU A 238 -7.55 -6.01 16.77
CA LEU A 238 -7.61 -4.58 17.09
C LEU A 238 -7.69 -3.76 15.80
N ASP A 239 -8.62 -2.81 15.70
CA ASP A 239 -8.70 -1.98 14.51
C ASP A 239 -8.90 -0.50 14.87
N ASP A 240 -7.76 0.17 15.04
CA ASP A 240 -7.64 1.62 14.96
C ASP A 240 -7.98 2.11 13.55
N SER A 241 -8.73 3.21 13.50
CA SER A 241 -8.93 4.15 12.39
C SER A 241 -8.87 3.61 10.95
N GLN A 242 -9.94 3.86 10.19
CA GLN A 242 -10.07 3.54 8.77
C GLN A 242 -8.87 3.96 7.88
N LYS A 243 -8.10 4.97 8.31
CA LYS A 243 -6.87 5.47 7.66
C LYS A 243 -5.66 4.54 7.85
N ASN A 244 -5.58 3.82 8.97
CA ASN A 244 -4.53 2.83 9.22
C ASN A 244 -4.74 1.58 8.36
N LYS A 245 -5.98 1.11 8.18
CA LYS A 245 -6.25 -0.13 7.41
C LYS A 245 -5.76 -0.08 5.97
N ASP A 246 -5.87 1.08 5.30
CA ASP A 246 -5.40 1.25 3.93
C ASP A 246 -3.87 1.26 3.84
N ALA A 247 -3.20 1.88 4.83
CA ALA A 247 -1.75 1.86 4.93
C ALA A 247 -1.23 0.45 5.25
N THR A 248 -1.88 -0.26 6.18
CA THR A 248 -1.56 -1.65 6.53
C THR A 248 -1.74 -2.56 5.31
N ALA A 249 -2.83 -2.44 4.55
CA ALA A 249 -3.05 -3.25 3.35
C ALA A 249 -1.99 -3.02 2.26
N ARG A 250 -1.49 -1.79 2.09
CA ARG A 250 -0.40 -1.49 1.13
C ARG A 250 0.94 -2.11 1.57
N ALA A 251 1.19 -2.15 2.88
CA ALA A 251 2.42 -2.66 3.46
C ALA A 251 2.49 -4.19 3.51
N MET A 252 1.37 -4.90 3.36
CA MET A 252 1.35 -6.36 3.33
C MET A 252 2.02 -6.94 2.08
N SER A 253 2.58 -8.15 2.22
CA SER A 253 3.08 -8.89 1.07
C SER A 253 1.92 -9.41 0.23
N ILE A 254 2.17 -9.65 -1.07
CA ILE A 254 1.18 -10.24 -1.97
C ILE A 254 0.63 -11.59 -1.46
N TRP A 255 1.45 -12.33 -0.72
CA TRP A 255 1.12 -13.68 -0.23
C TRP A 255 0.18 -13.65 0.97
N ASP A 256 0.25 -12.58 1.77
CA ASP A 256 -0.56 -12.42 2.98
C ASP A 256 -1.93 -11.80 2.68
N LEU A 257 -2.04 -11.02 1.59
CA LEU A 257 -3.25 -10.29 1.22
C LEU A 257 -4.51 -11.18 1.05
N PRO A 258 -4.47 -12.36 0.40
CA PRO A 258 -5.66 -13.23 0.31
C PRO A 258 -6.11 -13.79 1.66
N ARG A 259 -5.17 -14.04 2.59
CA ARG A 259 -5.51 -14.48 3.95
C ARG A 259 -6.13 -13.33 4.73
N ALA A 260 -5.50 -12.16 4.70
CA ALA A 260 -6.02 -10.94 5.31
C ALA A 260 -7.42 -10.57 4.80
N ALA A 261 -7.70 -10.76 3.51
CA ALA A 261 -9.02 -10.54 2.93
C ALA A 261 -10.08 -11.49 3.53
N ARG A 262 -9.78 -12.79 3.63
CA ARG A 262 -10.69 -13.78 4.24
C ARG A 262 -10.87 -13.55 5.73
N ASP A 263 -9.82 -13.16 6.44
CA ASP A 263 -9.89 -12.85 7.87
C ASP A 263 -10.74 -11.60 8.11
N ALA A 264 -10.60 -10.57 7.26
CA ALA A 264 -11.44 -9.38 7.30
C ALA A 264 -12.92 -9.70 7.01
N GLU A 265 -13.19 -10.57 6.04
CA GLU A 265 -14.55 -11.03 5.71
C GLU A 265 -15.16 -11.88 6.82
N ALA A 266 -14.38 -12.78 7.44
CA ALA A 266 -14.81 -13.56 8.59
C ALA A 266 -15.12 -12.69 9.82
N ALA A 267 -14.37 -11.60 10.01
CA ALA A 267 -14.66 -10.57 10.99
C ALA A 267 -15.85 -9.66 10.59
N GLY A 268 -16.43 -9.87 9.41
CA GLY A 268 -17.52 -9.09 8.82
C GLY A 268 -17.16 -7.64 8.50
N GLY A 269 -15.87 -7.37 8.27
CA GLY A 269 -15.36 -6.17 7.61
C GLY A 269 -15.41 -6.29 6.09
N SER A 270 -15.03 -5.23 5.39
CA SER A 270 -15.02 -5.17 3.93
C SER A 270 -13.71 -5.73 3.35
N PRO A 271 -13.72 -6.88 2.63
CA PRO A 271 -12.49 -7.48 2.09
C PRO A 271 -11.94 -6.75 0.84
N GLN A 272 -12.72 -5.82 0.28
CA GLN A 272 -12.47 -5.16 -1.01
C GLN A 272 -11.10 -4.48 -1.07
N ARG A 273 -10.63 -3.92 0.05
CA ARG A 273 -9.33 -3.21 0.15
C ARG A 273 -8.15 -4.16 -0.03
N TYR A 274 -8.18 -5.31 0.64
CA TYR A 274 -7.13 -6.32 0.55
C TYR A 274 -7.10 -6.94 -0.85
N TRP A 275 -8.28 -7.26 -1.40
CA TRP A 275 -8.37 -7.73 -2.79
C TRP A 275 -7.89 -6.69 -3.80
N LEU A 276 -8.20 -5.40 -3.61
CA LEU A 276 -7.71 -4.35 -4.48
C LEU A 276 -6.19 -4.28 -4.47
N GLN A 277 -5.57 -4.29 -3.29
CA GLN A 277 -4.10 -4.27 -3.19
C GLN A 277 -3.46 -5.51 -3.80
N PHE A 278 -4.09 -6.68 -3.64
CA PHE A 278 -3.63 -7.92 -4.26
C PHE A 278 -3.56 -7.78 -5.78
N HIS A 279 -4.64 -7.30 -6.39
CA HIS A 279 -4.68 -7.09 -7.84
C HIS A 279 -3.75 -5.96 -8.30
N ARG A 280 -3.56 -4.89 -7.51
CA ARG A 280 -2.60 -3.81 -7.83
C ARG A 280 -1.15 -4.31 -7.82
N LYS A 281 -0.76 -5.15 -6.86
CA LYS A 281 0.58 -5.75 -6.83
C LYS A 281 0.79 -6.71 -8.01
N LEU A 282 -0.23 -7.49 -8.38
CA LEU A 282 -0.16 -8.35 -9.59
C LEU A 282 -0.09 -7.55 -10.89
N ALA A 283 -0.83 -6.44 -10.99
CA ALA A 283 -0.84 -5.58 -12.17
C ALA A 283 0.42 -4.70 -12.28
N LEU A 284 1.30 -4.69 -11.27
CA LEU A 284 2.48 -3.84 -11.21
C LEU A 284 3.40 -3.97 -12.45
N PRO A 285 3.75 -5.16 -12.97
CA PRO A 285 4.59 -5.28 -14.16
C PRO A 285 3.96 -4.61 -15.40
N ILE A 286 2.64 -4.69 -15.54
CA ILE A 286 1.89 -4.04 -16.62
C ILE A 286 1.87 -2.53 -16.40
N ALA A 287 1.70 -2.07 -15.16
CA ALA A 287 1.76 -0.65 -14.83
C ALA A 287 3.15 -0.04 -15.09
N LEU A 288 4.24 -0.76 -14.79
CA LEU A 288 5.59 -0.32 -15.13
C LEU A 288 5.81 -0.30 -16.64
N LEU A 289 5.30 -1.33 -17.34
CA LEU A 289 5.36 -1.39 -18.80
C LEU A 289 4.59 -0.23 -19.44
N SER A 290 3.40 0.12 -18.93
CA SER A 290 2.63 1.27 -19.42
C SER A 290 3.42 2.57 -19.24
N MET A 291 4.04 2.78 -18.08
CA MET A 291 4.87 3.96 -17.83
C MET A 291 6.07 4.03 -18.79
N ALA A 292 6.75 2.91 -19.02
CA ALA A 292 7.85 2.84 -19.98
C ALA A 292 7.41 3.16 -21.42
N MET A 293 6.24 2.67 -21.85
CA MET A 293 5.72 2.92 -23.19
C MET A 293 5.21 4.35 -23.37
N ILE A 294 4.58 4.95 -22.35
CA ILE A 294 4.23 6.39 -22.34
C ILE A 294 5.49 7.25 -22.52
N ALA A 295 6.55 6.93 -21.77
CA ALA A 295 7.85 7.59 -21.92
C ALA A 295 8.41 7.46 -23.35
N ALA A 296 8.33 6.27 -23.94
CA ALA A 296 8.78 6.01 -25.30
C ALA A 296 8.02 6.88 -26.32
N VAL A 297 6.69 6.80 -26.32
CA VAL A 297 5.83 7.52 -27.28
C VAL A 297 6.13 9.02 -27.26
N LEU A 298 6.12 9.63 -26.08
CA LEU A 298 6.24 11.08 -25.98
C LEU A 298 7.67 11.55 -26.23
N SER A 299 8.68 10.85 -25.70
CA SER A 299 10.09 11.24 -25.90
C SER A 299 10.55 11.12 -27.36
N LEU A 300 9.95 10.21 -28.14
CA LEU A 300 10.24 10.03 -29.56
C LEU A 300 9.55 11.03 -30.49
N SER A 301 8.63 11.85 -29.98
CA SER A 301 7.81 12.76 -30.79
C SER A 301 8.44 14.14 -31.07
N GLY A 302 9.58 14.46 -30.44
CA GLY A 302 10.14 15.81 -30.45
C GLY A 302 11.23 16.01 -31.50
N ASP A 303 10.90 16.70 -32.59
CA ASP A 303 11.85 16.95 -33.70
C ASP A 303 12.95 17.95 -33.33
N ARG A 304 12.64 18.95 -32.50
CA ARG A 304 13.56 20.03 -32.11
C ARG A 304 13.98 19.95 -30.65
N PHE A 305 15.19 20.45 -30.33
CA PHE A 305 15.79 20.35 -29.00
C PHE A 305 14.91 20.94 -27.88
N GLY A 306 14.27 22.10 -28.11
CA GLY A 306 13.33 22.70 -27.15
C GLY A 306 12.02 21.90 -26.99
N GLN A 307 11.55 21.28 -28.08
CA GLN A 307 10.35 20.45 -28.06
C GLN A 307 10.57 19.15 -27.27
N ARG A 308 11.80 18.60 -27.23
CA ARG A 308 12.11 17.39 -26.45
C ARG A 308 11.91 17.58 -24.94
N ALA A 309 12.26 18.74 -24.40
CA ALA A 309 12.03 19.04 -22.98
C ALA A 309 10.52 19.15 -22.66
N ILE A 310 9.75 19.76 -23.56
CA ILE A 310 8.29 19.83 -23.46
C ILE A 310 7.67 18.42 -23.51
N MET A 311 8.14 17.56 -24.40
CA MET A 311 7.64 16.19 -24.49
C MET A 311 8.01 15.34 -23.27
N ALA A 312 9.17 15.57 -22.66
CA ALA A 312 9.53 14.94 -21.40
C ALA A 312 8.59 15.37 -20.26
N ALA A 313 8.28 16.68 -20.17
CA ALA A 313 7.30 17.18 -19.22
C ALA A 313 5.89 16.60 -19.49
N ALA A 314 5.50 16.49 -20.76
CA ALA A 314 4.24 15.84 -21.15
C ALA A 314 4.19 14.36 -20.75
N ALA A 315 5.31 13.64 -20.84
CA ALA A 315 5.40 12.24 -20.40
C ALA A 315 5.25 12.09 -18.89
N ILE A 316 5.88 12.98 -18.12
CA ILE A 316 5.71 13.04 -16.66
C ILE A 316 4.24 13.33 -16.32
N ALA A 317 3.63 14.33 -16.99
CA ALA A 317 2.23 14.67 -16.79
C ALA A 317 1.28 13.53 -17.15
N ALA A 318 1.51 12.83 -18.27
CA ALA A 318 0.73 11.67 -18.67
C ALA A 318 0.84 10.51 -17.66
N GLY A 319 2.06 10.23 -17.16
CA GLY A 319 2.27 9.24 -16.10
C GLY A 319 1.55 9.63 -14.81
N LEU A 320 1.55 10.91 -14.45
CA LEU A 320 0.81 11.44 -13.30
C LEU A 320 -0.71 11.26 -13.47
N VAL A 321 -1.25 11.54 -14.66
CA VAL A 321 -2.67 11.30 -14.97
C VAL A 321 -3.02 9.83 -14.81
N VAL A 322 -2.21 8.92 -15.35
CA VAL A 322 -2.43 7.47 -15.18
C VAL A 322 -2.38 7.05 -13.71
N TYR A 323 -1.45 7.62 -12.93
CA TYR A 323 -1.38 7.38 -11.49
C TYR A 323 -2.66 7.83 -10.76
N PHE A 324 -3.15 9.04 -11.04
CA PHE A 324 -4.39 9.53 -10.43
C PHE A 324 -5.61 8.74 -10.85
N VAL A 325 -5.72 8.38 -12.14
CA VAL A 325 -6.82 7.53 -12.63
C VAL A 325 -6.80 6.18 -11.92
N ASN A 326 -5.62 5.59 -11.72
CA ASN A 326 -5.48 4.34 -10.97
C ASN A 326 -5.90 4.50 -9.49
N ASP A 327 -5.58 5.63 -8.85
CA ASP A 327 -5.96 5.87 -7.46
C ASP A 327 -7.47 6.11 -7.30
N ILE A 328 -8.06 6.95 -8.15
CA ILE A 328 -9.50 7.20 -8.22
C ILE A 328 -10.27 5.90 -8.48
N SER A 329 -9.78 5.08 -9.42
CA SER A 329 -10.39 3.77 -9.71
C SER A 329 -10.38 2.85 -8.48
N GLY A 330 -9.29 2.84 -7.73
CA GLY A 330 -9.22 2.10 -6.47
C GLY A 330 -10.16 2.65 -5.39
N ALA A 331 -10.28 3.96 -5.28
CA ALA A 331 -11.22 4.59 -4.35
C ALA A 331 -12.67 4.15 -4.64
N LEU A 332 -13.06 4.15 -5.92
CA LEU A 332 -14.37 3.65 -6.36
C LEU A 332 -14.58 2.17 -6.01
N ALA A 333 -13.56 1.33 -6.16
CA ALA A 333 -13.65 -0.08 -5.77
C ALA A 333 -13.79 -0.27 -4.25
N THR A 334 -13.03 0.49 -3.44
CA THR A 334 -13.16 0.42 -1.98
C THR A 334 -14.49 0.96 -1.46
N ALA A 335 -15.15 1.85 -2.22
CA ALA A 335 -16.49 2.33 -1.96
C ALA A 335 -17.59 1.35 -2.43
N GLY A 336 -17.22 0.26 -3.10
CA GLY A 336 -18.16 -0.77 -3.55
C GLY A 336 -18.79 -0.51 -4.92
N TYR A 337 -18.40 0.56 -5.63
CA TYR A 337 -18.95 0.89 -6.95
C TYR A 337 -18.36 0.05 -8.09
N ALA A 338 -17.19 -0.55 -7.89
CA ALA A 338 -16.51 -1.36 -8.90
C ALA A 338 -15.85 -2.60 -8.28
N PRO A 339 -15.78 -3.72 -9.00
CA PRO A 339 -14.97 -4.86 -8.59
C PRO A 339 -13.48 -4.50 -8.47
N SER A 340 -12.81 -4.99 -7.42
CA SER A 340 -11.40 -4.70 -7.13
C SER A 340 -10.44 -5.07 -8.27
N TRP A 341 -10.76 -6.11 -9.06
CA TRP A 341 -9.94 -6.54 -10.19
C TRP A 341 -10.04 -5.56 -11.38
N ILE A 342 -11.23 -5.06 -11.71
CA ILE A 342 -11.39 -4.07 -12.79
C ILE A 342 -10.63 -2.80 -12.44
N ALA A 343 -10.79 -2.33 -11.20
CA ALA A 343 -10.18 -1.10 -10.75
C ALA A 343 -8.65 -1.12 -10.74
N ALA A 344 -8.05 -2.28 -10.48
CA ALA A 344 -6.59 -2.42 -10.46
C ALA A 344 -5.98 -2.59 -11.87
N TRP A 345 -6.68 -3.28 -12.77
CA TRP A 345 -6.11 -3.70 -14.07
C TRP A 345 -6.46 -2.75 -15.21
N CYS A 346 -7.65 -2.14 -15.18
CA CYS A 346 -8.13 -1.32 -16.30
C CYS A 346 -7.23 -0.09 -16.56
N PRO A 347 -6.85 0.73 -15.55
CA PRO A 347 -6.01 1.91 -15.79
C PRO A 347 -4.65 1.61 -16.46
N PRO A 348 -3.82 0.67 -15.95
CA PRO A 348 -2.53 0.39 -16.58
C PRO A 348 -2.69 -0.31 -17.94
N LEU A 349 -3.68 -1.17 -18.13
CA LEU A 349 -3.95 -1.80 -19.44
C LEU A 349 -4.37 -0.77 -20.48
N ALA A 350 -5.31 0.12 -20.15
CA ALA A 350 -5.75 1.17 -21.06
C ALA A 350 -4.57 2.07 -21.47
N ALA A 351 -3.77 2.49 -20.49
CA ALA A 351 -2.58 3.30 -20.75
C ALA A 351 -1.55 2.56 -21.66
N LEU A 352 -1.33 1.27 -21.41
CA LEU A 352 -0.45 0.45 -22.24
C LEU A 352 -0.97 0.32 -23.68
N PHE A 353 -2.25 -0.01 -23.86
CA PHE A 353 -2.83 -0.15 -25.20
C PHE A 353 -2.83 1.15 -25.98
N ILE A 354 -3.15 2.28 -25.34
CA ILE A 354 -3.05 3.60 -25.97
C ILE A 354 -1.62 3.89 -26.42
N ALA A 355 -0.63 3.60 -25.57
CA ALA A 355 0.78 3.81 -25.91
C ALA A 355 1.21 2.91 -27.08
N LEU A 356 0.88 1.61 -27.05
CA LEU A 356 1.20 0.67 -28.11
C LEU A 356 0.52 1.03 -29.45
N ALA A 357 -0.76 1.42 -29.42
CA ALA A 357 -1.49 1.86 -30.61
C ALA A 357 -0.87 3.13 -31.22
N THR A 358 -0.35 4.03 -30.38
CA THR A 358 0.36 5.23 -30.86
C THR A 358 1.71 4.88 -31.48
N VAL A 359 2.42 3.88 -30.95
CA VAL A 359 3.66 3.38 -31.54
C VAL A 359 3.39 2.75 -32.91
N SER A 360 2.39 1.86 -33.01
CA SER A 360 2.07 1.18 -34.27
C SER A 360 1.66 2.17 -35.36
N TYR A 361 0.80 3.14 -35.03
CA TYR A 361 0.37 4.17 -35.99
C TYR A 361 1.54 4.99 -36.56
N ARG A 362 2.62 5.16 -35.79
CA ARG A 362 3.82 5.91 -36.23
C ARG A 362 4.87 5.07 -36.94
N GLU A 363 4.74 3.75 -36.91
CA GLU A 363 5.64 2.85 -37.62
C GLU A 363 5.10 2.50 -39.00
N ASP A 364 3.78 2.39 -39.14
CA ASP A 364 3.10 2.06 -40.39
C ASP A 364 2.81 3.29 -41.29
N GLY A 365 2.82 4.50 -40.72
CA GLY A 365 2.64 5.77 -41.44
C GLY A 365 3.91 6.61 -41.46
#